data_AF-A0AAV6R735-F1
#
_entry.id   AF-A0AAV6R735-F1
#
_cell.length_a   1.000
_cell.length_b   1.000
_cell.length_c   1.000
_cell.angle_alpha   90.00
_cell.angle_beta   90.00
_cell.angle_gamma   90.00
#
_symmetry.space_group_name_H-M   'P 1'
#
loop_
_entity.id
_entity.type
_entity.pdbx_description
1 polymer ?
#
loop_
_entity_poly.entity_id
_entity_poly.type
_entity_poly.pdbx_seq_one_letter_code
_entity_poly.pdbx_strand_id
1 'polypeptide(L)'
;MGRTCCVIGCNARSHDHKERKLDNGLSFYGFPSWKQLQGSLVSDITKRRRMAWIAAVRRPDIKFVNIPRYLKVCSQHFHMGKPAYEMEEAHPDWAPSLHLGHSDVHVTQQDRYLRIQQRLKGRINNQADEHMAEDGQDGENAEIEVALEEEEDGAEVEATEEEEDGEQAENEDAYEPAAKKQQTYCPNCDQIRAEINHLLQENRELRSELSKRQFQIPHPLHMALQKKTQFKVQSLFH
;
A
#
# COMPACT_ATOMS: atom_id res chain seq x y z
N MET A 1 28.04 -0.93 11.01
CA MET A 1 26.60 -1.05 11.35
C MET A 1 25.81 -1.46 10.12
N GLY A 2 25.08 -2.58 10.24
CA GLY A 2 24.18 -3.05 9.20
C GLY A 2 22.96 -2.15 9.01
N ARG A 3 22.50 -2.03 7.76
CA ARG A 3 21.23 -1.39 7.38
C ARG A 3 20.18 -2.46 7.13
N THR A 4 18.97 -2.20 7.60
CA THR A 4 17.77 -3.02 7.37
C THR A 4 16.70 -2.19 6.65
N CYS A 5 15.81 -2.86 5.93
CA CYS A 5 14.70 -2.18 5.28
C CYS A 5 13.59 -1.85 6.30
N CYS A 6 12.97 -0.67 6.15
CA CYS A 6 11.87 -0.24 7.01
C CYS A 6 10.48 -0.61 6.48
N VAL A 7 10.37 -1.15 5.27
CA VAL A 7 9.09 -1.60 4.69
C VAL A 7 8.57 -2.81 5.48
N ILE A 8 7.28 -2.82 5.76
CA ILE A 8 6.63 -3.87 6.56
C ILE A 8 6.79 -5.23 5.85
N GLY A 9 7.24 -6.24 6.58
CA GLY A 9 7.46 -7.59 6.04
C GLY A 9 8.75 -7.77 5.23
N CYS A 10 9.53 -6.72 4.99
CA CYS A 10 10.78 -6.82 4.25
C CYS A 10 11.95 -7.21 5.17
N ASN A 11 12.56 -8.37 4.92
CA ASN A 11 13.70 -8.87 5.68
C ASN A 11 15.07 -8.52 5.05
N ALA A 12 15.11 -7.57 4.11
CA ALA A 12 16.34 -7.16 3.44
C ALA A 12 17.34 -6.54 4.43
N ARG A 13 18.57 -7.07 4.44
CA ARG A 13 19.69 -6.58 5.24
C ARG A 13 20.92 -6.41 4.36
N SER A 14 21.79 -5.46 4.71
CA SER A 14 23.06 -5.23 4.02
C SER A 14 24.22 -6.08 4.57
N HIS A 15 24.05 -6.63 5.77
CA HIS A 15 25.08 -7.39 6.48
C HIS A 15 24.46 -8.70 6.98
N ASP A 16 25.28 -9.74 7.09
CA ASP A 16 24.90 -11.03 7.68
C ASP A 16 24.81 -10.94 9.22
N HIS A 17 24.45 -12.06 9.86
CA HIS A 17 24.37 -12.17 11.31
C HIS A 17 25.72 -12.04 12.03
N LYS A 18 26.83 -12.21 11.29
CA LYS A 18 28.20 -12.05 11.77
C LYS A 18 28.75 -10.65 11.45
N GLU A 19 27.86 -9.70 11.13
CA GLU A 19 28.17 -8.32 10.75
C GLU A 19 29.09 -8.15 9.53
N ARG A 20 29.20 -9.17 8.68
CA ARG A 20 29.95 -9.09 7.43
C ARG A 20 29.05 -8.51 6.35
N LYS A 21 29.60 -7.61 5.55
CA LYS A 21 28.88 -7.03 4.41
C LYS A 21 28.56 -8.14 3.41
N LEU A 22 27.32 -8.17 2.92
CA LEU A 22 26.93 -9.09 1.86
C LEU A 22 27.52 -8.61 0.52
N ASP A 23 28.29 -9.47 -0.14
CA ASP A 23 28.77 -9.22 -1.49
C ASP A 23 27.57 -9.17 -2.46
N ASN A 24 27.58 -8.18 -3.37
CA ASN A 24 26.44 -7.84 -4.24
C ASN A 24 25.11 -7.61 -3.49
N GLY A 25 25.18 -7.17 -2.23
CA GLY A 25 24.01 -6.87 -1.42
C GLY A 25 23.14 -5.73 -1.98
N LEU A 26 21.88 -5.71 -1.54
CA LEU A 26 20.90 -4.70 -1.93
C LEU A 26 21.36 -3.28 -1.56
N SER A 27 20.94 -2.30 -2.36
CA SER A 27 21.14 -0.89 -2.05
C SER A 27 20.04 -0.40 -1.10
N PHE A 28 20.38 0.58 -0.25
CA PHE A 28 19.48 1.10 0.79
C PHE A 28 19.39 2.63 0.68
N TYR A 29 18.18 3.13 0.44
CA TYR A 29 17.91 4.55 0.18
C TYR A 29 17.18 5.19 1.36
N GLY A 30 17.60 6.41 1.72
CA GLY A 30 16.93 7.19 2.76
C GLY A 30 15.75 7.98 2.22
N PHE A 31 14.85 8.38 3.11
CA PHE A 31 13.74 9.26 2.77
C PHE A 31 14.25 10.61 2.22
N PRO A 32 13.63 11.14 1.14
CA PRO A 32 13.97 12.45 0.57
C PRO A 32 13.86 13.57 1.60
N SER A 33 14.77 14.54 1.55
CA SER A 33 14.66 15.78 2.34
C SER A 33 13.69 16.77 1.69
N TRP A 34 13.08 17.64 2.49
CA TRP A 34 12.30 18.76 1.99
C TRP A 34 13.17 20.01 1.84
N LYS A 35 13.31 20.53 0.61
CA LYS A 35 14.26 21.60 0.26
C LYS A 35 13.55 22.96 0.19
N GLN A 36 13.24 23.52 1.35
CA GLN A 36 12.47 24.77 1.50
C GLN A 36 13.14 26.00 0.86
N LEU A 37 14.47 26.04 0.84
CA LEU A 37 15.24 27.21 0.41
C LEU A 37 15.61 27.21 -1.08
N GLN A 38 15.15 26.22 -1.86
CA GLN A 38 15.54 26.04 -3.26
C GLN A 38 14.49 26.54 -4.26
N GLY A 39 13.63 27.47 -3.83
CA GLY A 39 12.51 27.99 -4.62
C GLY A 39 11.21 27.21 -4.42
N SER A 40 10.09 27.82 -4.79
CA SER A 40 8.73 27.27 -4.58
C SER A 40 8.56 25.91 -5.25
N LEU A 41 8.88 25.83 -6.55
CA LEU A 41 8.74 24.59 -7.33
C LEU A 41 9.50 23.41 -6.69
N VAL A 42 10.79 23.60 -6.36
CA VAL A 42 11.62 22.53 -5.78
C VAL A 42 11.15 22.18 -4.37
N SER A 43 10.77 23.18 -3.57
CA SER A 43 10.18 22.96 -2.24
C SER A 43 8.92 22.10 -2.33
N ASP A 44 8.01 22.42 -3.25
CA ASP A 44 6.74 21.72 -3.42
C ASP A 44 6.94 20.30 -3.93
N ILE A 45 7.81 20.11 -4.93
CA ILE A 45 8.14 18.79 -5.48
C ILE A 45 8.77 17.90 -4.41
N THR A 46 9.80 18.39 -3.71
CA THR A 46 10.47 17.59 -2.67
C THR A 46 9.57 17.31 -1.47
N LYS A 47 8.66 18.24 -1.13
CA LYS A 47 7.60 18.02 -0.13
C LYS A 47 6.67 16.89 -0.55
N ARG A 48 6.13 16.94 -1.76
CA ARG A 48 5.24 15.90 -2.30
C ARG A 48 5.94 14.56 -2.40
N ARG A 49 7.19 14.53 -2.84
CA ARG A 49 8.01 13.32 -2.90
C ARG A 49 8.19 12.68 -1.53
N ARG A 50 8.53 13.49 -0.53
CA ARG A 50 8.69 13.04 0.84
C ARG A 50 7.37 12.47 1.40
N MET A 51 6.24 13.13 1.14
CA MET A 51 4.92 12.62 1.54
C MET A 51 4.58 11.30 0.85
N ALA A 52 4.87 11.17 -0.45
CA ALA A 52 4.63 9.93 -1.20
C ALA A 52 5.42 8.74 -0.62
N TRP A 53 6.68 8.94 -0.21
CA TRP A 53 7.46 7.89 0.45
C TRP A 53 6.87 7.48 1.80
N ILE A 54 6.41 8.43 2.61
CA ILE A 54 5.77 8.13 3.90
C ILE A 54 4.48 7.34 3.67
N ALA A 55 3.66 7.78 2.71
CA ALA A 55 2.40 7.14 2.34
C ALA A 55 2.60 5.74 1.74
N ALA A 56 3.71 5.48 1.05
CA ALA A 56 4.03 4.15 0.54
C ALA A 56 4.43 3.17 1.66
N VAL A 57 5.26 3.62 2.61
CA VAL A 57 5.73 2.76 3.70
C VAL A 57 4.64 2.49 4.75
N ARG A 58 3.67 3.41 4.91
CA ARG A 58 2.50 3.29 5.81
C ARG A 58 2.83 2.88 7.24
N ARG A 59 3.96 3.35 7.76
CA ARG A 59 4.35 3.10 9.14
C ARG A 59 3.89 4.24 10.04
N PRO A 60 3.18 3.97 11.16
CA PRO A 60 2.62 5.00 12.02
C PRO A 60 3.70 5.81 12.76
N ASP A 61 4.88 5.24 12.96
CA ASP A 61 6.02 5.90 13.61
C ASP A 61 6.81 6.84 12.69
N ILE A 62 6.51 6.87 11.39
CA ILE A 62 7.18 7.74 10.41
C ILE A 62 6.33 8.98 10.18
N LYS A 63 6.79 10.13 10.68
CA LYS A 63 6.10 11.42 10.52
C LYS A 63 6.86 12.33 9.57
N PHE A 64 6.14 13.22 8.87
CA PHE A 64 6.74 14.13 7.88
C PHE A 64 7.89 14.97 8.46
N VAL A 65 7.67 15.54 9.64
CA VAL A 65 8.61 16.43 10.32
C VAL A 65 9.87 15.71 10.82
N ASN A 66 9.73 14.47 11.26
CA ASN A 66 10.81 13.72 11.87
C ASN A 66 10.87 12.30 11.31
N ILE A 67 11.83 12.08 10.41
CA ILE A 67 12.13 10.75 9.86
C ILE A 67 13.55 10.41 10.29
N PRO A 68 13.74 9.37 11.12
CA PRO A 68 15.07 8.96 11.54
C PRO A 68 15.97 8.59 10.36
N ARG A 69 17.23 9.04 10.41
CA ARG A 69 18.22 8.84 9.32
C ARG A 69 18.57 7.37 9.06
N TYR A 70 18.37 6.51 10.07
CA TYR A 70 18.64 5.07 9.97
C TYR A 70 17.56 4.31 9.19
N LEU A 71 16.36 4.88 9.02
CA LEU A 71 15.31 4.24 8.23
C LEU A 71 15.70 4.27 6.75
N LYS A 72 15.65 3.10 6.12
CA LYS A 72 16.01 2.90 4.72
C LYS A 72 15.01 2.01 4.01
N VAL A 73 14.78 2.30 2.73
CA VAL A 73 14.06 1.43 1.81
C VAL A 73 15.07 0.72 0.92
N CYS A 74 14.99 -0.60 0.78
CA CYS A 74 15.93 -1.34 -0.06
C CYS A 74 15.56 -1.23 -1.56
N SER A 75 16.49 -1.59 -2.44
CA SER A 75 16.31 -1.54 -3.89
C SER A 75 15.14 -2.38 -4.43
N GLN A 76 14.69 -3.41 -3.71
CA GLN A 76 13.59 -4.29 -4.17
C GLN A 76 12.22 -3.60 -4.28
N HIS A 77 12.07 -2.42 -3.68
CA HIS A 77 10.82 -1.66 -3.71
C HIS A 77 10.71 -0.68 -4.88
N PHE A 78 11.70 -0.70 -5.78
CA PHE A 78 11.80 0.13 -6.98
C PHE A 78 12.01 -0.78 -8.21
N HIS A 79 11.35 -0.47 -9.32
CA HIS A 79 11.46 -1.16 -10.60
C HIS A 79 12.90 -1.17 -11.14
N MET A 80 13.59 -0.03 -11.09
CA MET A 80 14.99 0.10 -11.52
C MET A 80 16.00 -0.18 -10.39
N GLY A 81 15.53 -0.66 -9.23
CA GLY A 81 16.38 -0.88 -8.06
C GLY A 81 16.86 0.40 -7.38
N LYS A 82 16.44 1.58 -7.84
CA LYS A 82 16.81 2.88 -7.28
C LYS A 82 15.67 3.89 -7.43
N PRO A 83 15.57 4.87 -6.53
CA PRO A 83 14.60 5.94 -6.68
C PRO A 83 14.96 6.85 -7.87
N ALA A 84 13.92 7.34 -8.56
CA ALA A 84 14.05 8.26 -9.69
C ALA A 84 14.64 9.63 -9.29
N TYR A 85 14.88 10.50 -10.26
CA TYR A 85 15.26 11.87 -9.93
C TYR A 85 14.08 12.61 -9.26
N GLU A 86 14.39 13.60 -8.42
CA GLU A 86 13.39 14.31 -7.60
C GLU A 86 12.34 15.04 -8.44
N MET A 87 12.73 15.53 -9.62
CA MET A 87 11.85 16.31 -10.49
C MET A 87 11.03 15.44 -11.46
N GLU A 88 11.30 14.13 -11.53
CA GLU A 88 10.64 13.20 -12.45
C GLU A 88 9.40 12.58 -11.78
N GLU A 89 8.39 13.40 -11.49
CA GLU A 89 7.21 12.96 -10.72
C GLU A 89 6.43 11.81 -11.35
N ALA A 90 6.42 11.75 -12.69
CA ALA A 90 5.74 10.71 -13.44
C ALA A 90 6.52 9.38 -13.52
N HIS A 91 7.77 9.35 -13.02
CA HIS A 91 8.58 8.14 -13.07
C HIS A 91 8.02 7.10 -12.08
N PRO A 92 7.89 5.81 -12.47
CA PRO A 92 7.34 4.77 -11.59
C PRO A 92 8.10 4.64 -10.26
N ASP A 93 9.43 4.82 -10.29
CA ASP A 93 10.30 4.83 -9.10
C ASP A 93 10.44 6.17 -8.37
N TRP A 94 9.55 7.14 -8.61
CA TRP A 94 9.60 8.41 -7.89
C TRP A 94 9.40 8.23 -6.37
N ALA A 95 8.56 7.24 -6.03
CA ALA A 95 8.36 6.69 -4.69
C ALA A 95 8.40 5.15 -4.76
N PRO A 96 8.69 4.45 -3.64
CA PRO A 96 8.64 2.99 -3.63
C PRO A 96 7.20 2.51 -3.87
N SER A 97 7.04 1.53 -4.75
CA SER A 97 5.73 1.05 -5.20
C SER A 97 5.59 -0.47 -5.12
N LEU A 98 6.71 -1.20 -5.10
CA LEU A 98 6.73 -2.67 -5.15
C LEU A 98 6.84 -3.29 -3.76
N HIS A 99 6.21 -4.45 -3.58
CA HIS A 99 6.37 -5.32 -2.40
C HIS A 99 6.22 -4.60 -1.05
N LEU A 100 5.22 -3.72 -0.92
CA LEU A 100 5.08 -2.85 0.25
C LEU A 100 4.50 -3.54 1.50
N GLY A 101 4.07 -4.81 1.39
CA GLY A 101 3.56 -5.60 2.52
C GLY A 101 2.14 -5.26 2.95
N HIS A 102 1.37 -4.55 2.10
CA HIS A 102 0.00 -4.10 2.39
C HIS A 102 -1.07 -4.79 1.50
N SER A 103 -0.73 -5.88 0.81
CA SER A 103 -1.62 -6.55 -0.16
C SER A 103 -2.57 -7.58 0.44
N ASP A 104 -2.46 -7.90 1.73
CA ASP A 104 -3.12 -9.07 2.26
C ASP A 104 -4.28 -8.66 3.19
N VAL A 105 -5.50 -8.86 2.69
CA VAL A 105 -6.64 -9.22 3.53
C VAL A 105 -6.19 -10.45 4.33
N HIS A 106 -6.08 -10.27 5.65
CA HIS A 106 -5.72 -11.24 6.68
C HIS A 106 -5.25 -12.62 6.15
N VAL A 107 -3.93 -12.77 5.98
CA VAL A 107 -3.29 -14.04 6.33
C VAL A 107 -3.75 -14.32 7.75
N THR A 108 -4.63 -15.31 7.90
CA THR A 108 -5.34 -15.63 9.13
C THR A 108 -4.34 -15.68 10.28
N GLN A 109 -4.71 -15.21 11.48
CA GLN A 109 -3.85 -15.28 12.66
C GLN A 109 -3.21 -16.68 12.84
N GLN A 110 -3.86 -17.70 12.29
CA GLN A 110 -3.41 -19.08 12.12
C GLN A 110 -2.03 -19.24 11.44
N ASP A 111 -1.77 -18.63 10.29
CA ASP A 111 -0.46 -18.75 9.61
C ASP A 111 0.67 -18.04 10.37
N ARG A 112 0.32 -17.00 11.14
CA ARG A 112 1.27 -16.36 12.07
C ARG A 112 1.55 -17.27 13.26
N TYR A 113 0.50 -17.84 13.85
CA TYR A 113 0.58 -18.79 14.96
C TYR A 113 1.38 -20.04 14.59
N LEU A 114 1.12 -20.64 13.42
CA LEU A 114 1.84 -21.81 12.91
C LEU A 114 3.34 -21.53 12.71
N ARG A 115 3.70 -20.35 12.22
CA ARG A 115 5.12 -19.94 12.09
C ARG A 115 5.81 -19.74 13.44
N ILE A 116 5.09 -19.23 14.44
CA ILE A 116 5.62 -19.10 15.82
C ILE A 116 5.82 -20.50 16.42
N GLN A 117 4.84 -21.38 16.29
CA GLN A 117 4.89 -22.78 16.73
C GLN A 117 6.07 -23.53 16.10
N GLN A 118 6.29 -23.40 14.79
CA GLN A 118 7.42 -24.04 14.10
C GLN A 118 8.78 -23.54 14.62
N ARG A 119 8.90 -22.24 14.94
CA ARG A 119 10.14 -21.68 15.51
C ARG A 119 10.40 -22.15 16.94
N LEU A 120 9.34 -22.31 17.74
CA LEU A 120 9.45 -22.86 19.09
C LEU A 120 9.86 -24.34 19.05
N LYS A 121 9.23 -25.15 18.19
CA LYS A 121 9.62 -26.55 17.96
C LYS A 121 11.07 -26.69 17.49
N GLY A 122 11.52 -25.84 16.56
CA GLY A 122 12.92 -25.83 16.13
C GLY A 122 13.90 -25.46 17.26
N ARG A 123 13.52 -24.56 18.17
CA ARG A 123 14.33 -24.23 19.35
C ARG A 123 14.41 -25.38 20.34
N ILE A 124 13.29 -26.05 20.59
CA ILE A 124 13.23 -27.22 21.48
C ILE A 124 14.08 -28.36 20.92
N ASN A 125 13.98 -28.64 19.61
CA ASN A 125 14.77 -29.70 18.97
C ASN A 125 16.28 -29.42 19.02
N ASN A 126 16.69 -28.16 18.78
CA ASN A 126 18.10 -27.78 18.90
C ASN A 126 18.62 -27.87 20.34
N GLN A 127 17.76 -27.64 21.33
CA GLN A 127 18.11 -27.74 22.76
C GLN A 127 18.15 -29.19 23.24
N ALA A 128 17.38 -30.09 22.62
CA ALA A 128 17.46 -31.53 22.82
C ALA A 128 18.72 -32.14 22.19
N ASP A 129 19.18 -31.63 21.04
CA ASP A 129 20.45 -32.04 20.41
C ASP A 129 21.69 -31.57 21.21
N GLU A 130 21.62 -30.42 21.89
CA GLU A 130 22.70 -29.93 22.78
C GLU A 130 22.75 -30.70 24.13
N HIS A 131 21.67 -31.39 24.53
CA HIS A 131 21.57 -32.20 25.76
C HIS A 131 21.69 -33.72 25.48
N MET A 132 22.30 -34.11 24.36
CA MET A 132 22.62 -35.51 24.03
C MET A 132 24.14 -35.78 23.98
N ALA A 133 24.95 -34.84 24.45
CA ALA A 133 26.42 -34.96 24.48
C ALA A 133 27.02 -35.11 25.89
N GLU A 134 26.20 -35.35 26.93
CA GLU A 134 26.72 -35.75 28.24
C GLU A 134 25.81 -36.79 28.90
N ASP A 135 26.39 -37.98 29.04
CA ASP A 135 26.09 -39.15 29.88
C ASP A 135 24.65 -39.55 30.23
N GLY A 136 24.38 -40.83 29.98
CA GLY A 136 23.10 -41.44 30.30
C GLY A 136 22.92 -41.71 31.79
N GLN A 137 21.69 -41.51 32.27
CA GLN A 137 20.94 -42.46 33.09
C GLN A 137 19.49 -42.01 33.25
N ASP A 138 18.68 -43.00 33.62
CA ASP A 138 17.31 -42.99 34.16
C ASP A 138 16.23 -42.06 33.58
N GLY A 139 15.19 -42.71 33.07
CA GLY A 139 13.99 -42.07 32.59
C GLY A 139 13.07 -41.61 33.71
N GLU A 140 12.38 -40.52 33.44
CA GLU A 140 11.04 -40.21 33.93
C GLU A 140 10.32 -39.43 32.82
N ASN A 141 9.16 -39.93 32.39
CA ASN A 141 8.26 -39.23 31.47
C ASN A 141 7.76 -37.96 32.14
N ALA A 142 8.23 -36.79 31.71
CA ALA A 142 7.62 -35.52 32.03
C ALA A 142 6.59 -35.17 30.94
N GLU A 143 5.38 -35.71 31.05
CA GLU A 143 4.20 -35.11 30.43
C GLU A 143 3.97 -33.76 31.12
N ILE A 144 4.15 -32.66 30.38
CA ILE A 144 3.76 -31.33 30.84
C ILE A 144 2.46 -30.97 30.13
N GLU A 145 1.35 -31.12 30.84
CA GLU A 145 0.08 -30.48 30.53
C GLU A 145 0.30 -28.97 30.41
N VAL A 146 -0.02 -28.40 29.24
CA VAL A 146 -0.14 -26.95 29.10
C VAL A 146 -1.63 -26.65 29.09
N ALA A 147 -2.07 -25.99 30.16
CA ALA A 147 -3.43 -25.56 30.38
C ALA A 147 -3.98 -24.77 29.19
N LEU A 148 -5.16 -25.18 28.73
CA LEU A 148 -6.02 -24.45 27.82
C LEU A 148 -6.62 -23.28 28.60
N GLU A 149 -6.26 -22.05 28.25
CA GLU A 149 -7.12 -20.89 28.49
C GLU A 149 -7.93 -20.69 27.21
N GLU A 150 -9.15 -21.22 27.21
CA GLU A 150 -10.20 -20.88 26.27
C GLU A 150 -10.71 -19.48 26.63
N GLU A 151 -10.28 -18.46 25.90
CA GLU A 151 -10.97 -17.17 25.89
C GLU A 151 -12.03 -17.24 24.79
N GLU A 152 -13.25 -17.64 25.19
CA GLU A 152 -14.48 -17.28 24.51
C GLU A 152 -14.63 -15.75 24.57
N ASP A 153 -14.79 -15.09 23.43
CA ASP A 153 -15.64 -13.92 23.40
C ASP A 153 -16.37 -13.79 22.05
N GLY A 154 -17.67 -13.57 22.17
CA GLY A 154 -18.70 -13.88 21.18
C GLY A 154 -18.65 -13.04 19.90
N ALA A 155 -18.74 -13.73 18.77
CA ALA A 155 -19.25 -13.18 17.53
C ALA A 155 -20.64 -13.76 17.27
N GLU A 156 -21.69 -13.01 17.64
CA GLU A 156 -23.03 -13.27 17.12
C GLU A 156 -23.06 -12.94 15.63
N VAL A 157 -23.19 -13.99 14.82
CA VAL A 157 -23.61 -13.93 13.42
C VAL A 157 -24.99 -14.57 13.35
N GLU A 158 -26.04 -13.76 13.19
CA GLU A 158 -27.28 -14.27 12.62
C GLU A 158 -27.17 -14.22 11.10
N ALA A 159 -27.12 -15.41 10.50
CA ALA A 159 -27.38 -15.64 9.11
C ALA A 159 -28.82 -16.14 8.97
N THR A 160 -29.59 -15.58 8.03
CA THR A 160 -30.66 -16.31 7.34
C THR A 160 -30.67 -15.87 5.86
N GLU A 161 -30.17 -16.78 5.02
CA GLU A 161 -30.79 -17.37 3.81
C GLU A 161 -32.25 -16.91 3.53
N GLU A 162 -32.79 -16.75 2.32
CA GLU A 162 -32.50 -17.20 0.94
C GLU A 162 -33.47 -16.44 -0.02
N GLU A 163 -33.11 -16.38 -1.33
CA GLU A 163 -33.87 -16.35 -2.62
C GLU A 163 -35.33 -15.81 -2.70
N GLU A 164 -35.91 -15.26 -3.77
CA GLU A 164 -35.79 -15.36 -5.23
C GLU A 164 -36.64 -14.24 -5.89
N ASP A 165 -36.33 -13.90 -7.15
CA ASP A 165 -37.14 -13.27 -8.24
C ASP A 165 -38.07 -12.03 -8.06
N GLY A 166 -38.42 -11.41 -9.21
CA GLY A 166 -39.62 -10.57 -9.34
C GLY A 166 -39.44 -9.17 -9.96
N GLU A 167 -40.03 -8.99 -11.14
CA GLU A 167 -40.02 -7.78 -11.98
C GLU A 167 -40.87 -6.59 -11.46
N GLN A 168 -40.41 -5.38 -11.81
CA GLN A 168 -41.13 -4.15 -12.20
C GLN A 168 -42.40 -3.65 -11.44
N ALA A 169 -42.37 -2.33 -11.23
CA ALA A 169 -43.47 -1.35 -11.40
C ALA A 169 -44.19 -0.80 -10.12
N GLU A 170 -43.94 0.49 -9.89
CA GLU A 170 -44.87 1.57 -9.45
C GLU A 170 -45.93 1.30 -8.35
N ASN A 171 -45.74 1.90 -7.16
CA ASN A 171 -46.67 2.92 -6.65
C ASN A 171 -46.17 3.66 -5.39
N GLU A 172 -46.61 4.90 -5.30
CA GLU A 172 -46.49 5.84 -4.19
C GLU A 172 -47.44 5.40 -3.05
N ASP A 173 -46.97 5.36 -1.80
CA ASP A 173 -47.64 6.02 -0.67
C ASP A 173 -46.94 5.75 0.68
N ALA A 174 -47.08 6.73 1.56
CA ALA A 174 -46.33 6.96 2.76
C ALA A 174 -46.45 5.89 3.87
N TYR A 175 -45.31 5.53 4.46
CA TYR A 175 -45.21 5.02 5.82
C TYR A 175 -43.89 5.46 6.46
N GLU A 176 -43.94 6.45 7.36
CA GLU A 176 -42.91 6.68 8.38
C GLU A 176 -42.94 5.49 9.35
N PRO A 177 -41.79 4.96 9.82
CA PRO A 177 -41.18 5.58 11.00
C PRO A 177 -39.66 5.37 11.17
N ALA A 178 -39.12 6.06 12.17
CA ALA A 178 -38.08 5.62 13.12
C ALA A 178 -36.83 6.51 13.22
N ALA A 179 -36.72 7.11 14.40
CA ALA A 179 -35.49 7.57 15.07
C ALA A 179 -34.59 8.56 14.32
N LYS A 180 -34.76 9.84 14.67
CA LYS A 180 -33.81 10.94 14.43
C LYS A 180 -32.39 10.53 14.89
N LYS A 181 -31.56 10.00 13.98
CA LYS A 181 -30.11 10.02 14.15
C LYS A 181 -29.70 11.48 14.11
N GLN A 182 -29.18 11.99 15.22
CA GLN A 182 -28.61 13.32 15.32
C GLN A 182 -27.49 13.42 14.29
N GLN A 183 -27.81 13.98 13.12
CA GLN A 183 -26.86 14.28 12.09
C GLN A 183 -26.08 15.49 12.61
N THR A 184 -24.92 15.23 13.19
CA THR A 184 -23.99 16.27 13.62
C THR A 184 -23.61 17.07 12.38
N TYR A 185 -24.19 18.28 12.29
CA TYR A 185 -23.84 19.28 11.28
C TYR A 185 -22.35 19.57 11.43
N CYS A 186 -21.54 19.03 10.54
CA CYS A 186 -20.14 19.37 10.42
C CYS A 186 -20.06 20.37 9.26
N PRO A 187 -19.95 21.69 9.54
CA PRO A 187 -19.92 22.71 8.51
C PRO A 187 -18.82 22.45 7.48
N ASN A 188 -17.72 21.81 7.90
CA ASN A 188 -16.63 21.44 7.03
C ASN A 188 -16.98 20.27 6.09
N CYS A 189 -17.77 19.29 6.55
CA CYS A 189 -18.25 18.20 5.69
C CYS A 189 -19.26 18.70 4.66
N ASP A 190 -20.10 19.66 5.02
CA ASP A 190 -21.08 20.24 4.08
C ASP A 190 -20.40 21.15 3.05
N GLN A 191 -19.40 21.93 3.47
CA GLN A 191 -18.55 22.71 2.56
C GLN A 191 -17.83 21.79 1.57
N ILE A 192 -17.23 20.70 2.05
CA ILE A 192 -16.53 19.73 1.21
C ILE A 192 -17.51 19.02 0.26
N ARG A 193 -18.71 18.65 0.75
CA ARG A 193 -19.73 18.00 -0.08
C ARG A 193 -20.27 18.94 -1.16
N ALA A 194 -20.49 20.21 -0.84
CA ALA A 194 -20.90 21.23 -1.80
C ALA A 194 -19.83 21.43 -2.88
N GLU A 195 -18.55 21.49 -2.48
CA GLU A 195 -17.43 21.62 -3.41
C GLU A 195 -17.31 20.40 -4.34
N ILE A 196 -17.44 19.18 -3.80
CA ILE A 196 -17.45 17.94 -4.62
C ILE A 196 -18.58 17.99 -5.65
N ASN A 197 -19.78 18.38 -5.24
CA ASN A 197 -20.91 18.48 -6.15
C ASN A 197 -20.70 19.54 -7.24
N HIS A 198 -20.12 20.69 -6.88
CA HIS A 198 -19.76 21.74 -7.82
C HIS A 198 -18.73 21.25 -8.85
N LEU A 199 -17.64 20.64 -8.40
CA LEU A 199 -16.60 20.10 -9.28
C LEU A 199 -17.11 18.98 -10.20
N LEU A 200 -18.04 18.14 -9.72
CA LEU A 200 -18.68 17.12 -10.55
C LEU A 200 -19.54 17.75 -11.64
N GLN A 201 -20.25 18.84 -11.33
CA GLN A 201 -21.04 19.59 -12.31
C GLN A 201 -20.14 20.22 -13.37
N GLU A 202 -19.09 20.92 -12.96
CA GLU A 202 -18.12 21.53 -13.86
C GLU A 202 -17.45 20.48 -14.77
N ASN A 203 -17.10 19.31 -14.22
CA ASN A 203 -16.56 18.20 -15.01
C ASN A 203 -17.55 17.69 -16.08
N ARG A 204 -18.86 17.65 -15.78
CA ARG A 204 -19.89 17.28 -16.76
C ARG A 204 -19.98 18.32 -17.89
N GLU A 205 -19.88 19.59 -17.55
CA GLU A 205 -19.93 20.71 -18.50
C GLU A 205 -18.69 20.74 -19.39
N LEU A 206 -17.49 20.64 -18.82
CA LEU A 206 -16.23 20.57 -19.56
C LEU A 206 -16.18 19.34 -20.47
N ARG A 207 -16.66 18.17 -20.03
CA ARG A 207 -16.77 16.98 -20.89
C ARG A 207 -17.74 17.20 -22.04
N SER A 208 -18.86 17.89 -21.80
CA SER A 208 -19.82 18.25 -22.85
C SER A 208 -19.23 19.26 -23.84
N GLU A 209 -18.47 20.24 -23.35
CA GLU A 209 -17.81 21.23 -24.19
C GLU A 209 -16.67 20.63 -25.01
N LEU A 210 -15.85 19.76 -24.41
CA LEU A 210 -14.82 18.99 -25.11
C LEU A 210 -15.43 18.11 -26.19
N SER A 211 -16.54 17.42 -25.89
CA SER A 211 -17.29 16.64 -26.88
C SER A 211 -17.76 17.53 -28.04
N LYS A 212 -18.39 18.67 -27.76
CA LYS A 212 -18.81 19.65 -28.78
C LYS A 212 -17.65 20.17 -29.62
N ARG A 213 -16.51 20.49 -28.99
CA ARG A 213 -15.29 20.93 -29.69
C ARG A 213 -14.64 19.80 -30.50
N GLN A 214 -14.73 18.55 -30.03
CA GLN A 214 -14.27 17.36 -30.74
C GLN A 214 -15.11 17.09 -32.00
N PHE A 215 -16.42 17.37 -31.97
CA PHE A 215 -17.30 17.36 -33.15
C PHE A 215 -17.14 18.60 -34.07
N GLN A 216 -16.41 19.63 -33.63
CA GLN A 216 -16.13 20.85 -34.41
C GLN A 216 -14.75 20.85 -35.06
N ILE A 217 -13.92 19.81 -34.89
CA ILE A 217 -12.70 19.67 -35.70
C ILE A 217 -13.15 19.25 -37.11
N PRO A 218 -13.04 20.12 -38.13
CA PRO A 218 -13.46 19.74 -39.47
C PRO A 218 -12.62 18.55 -39.95
N HIS A 219 -13.31 17.56 -40.51
CA HIS A 219 -12.80 16.29 -41.06
C HIS A 219 -11.50 16.37 -41.91
N PRO A 220 -11.14 17.48 -42.60
CA PRO A 220 -9.86 17.56 -43.30
C PRO A 220 -8.63 17.51 -42.39
N LEU A 221 -8.73 17.97 -41.13
CA LEU A 221 -7.57 18.05 -40.22
C LEU A 221 -7.28 16.71 -39.53
N HIS A 222 -8.30 15.89 -39.28
CA HIS A 222 -8.13 14.52 -38.75
C HIS A 222 -7.43 13.62 -39.79
N MET A 223 -7.81 13.74 -41.06
CA MET A 223 -7.16 13.05 -42.19
C MET A 223 -5.71 13.55 -42.43
N ALA A 224 -5.44 14.85 -42.24
CA ALA A 224 -4.09 15.39 -42.38
C ALA A 224 -3.13 14.94 -41.26
N LEU A 225 -3.63 14.75 -40.03
CA LEU A 225 -2.85 14.22 -38.92
C LEU A 225 -2.57 12.71 -39.08
N GLN A 226 -3.55 11.93 -39.56
CA GLN A 226 -3.33 10.50 -39.90
C GLN A 226 -2.41 10.30 -41.12
N LYS A 227 -2.47 11.17 -42.13
CA LYS A 227 -1.54 11.10 -43.28
C LYS A 227 -0.12 11.53 -42.90
N LYS A 228 0.06 12.51 -42.00
CA LYS A 228 1.37 12.89 -41.47
C LYS A 228 2.02 11.80 -40.62
N THR A 229 1.24 11.01 -39.88
CA THR A 229 1.77 9.86 -39.14
C THR A 229 2.08 8.68 -40.06
N GLN A 230 1.31 8.42 -41.12
CA GLN A 230 1.65 7.38 -42.10
C GLN A 230 2.87 7.73 -42.98
N PHE A 231 3.01 8.97 -43.45
CA PHE A 231 4.18 9.39 -44.24
C PHE A 231 5.49 9.34 -43.46
N LYS A 232 5.45 9.59 -42.14
CA LYS A 232 6.64 9.55 -41.28
C LYS A 232 7.08 8.13 -40.91
N VAL A 233 6.20 7.14 -41.04
CA VAL A 233 6.53 5.71 -40.84
C VAL A 233 7.09 5.09 -42.12
N GLN A 234 6.64 5.51 -43.31
CA GLN A 234 7.18 5.03 -44.59
C GLN A 234 8.56 5.63 -44.95
N SER A 235 8.93 6.81 -44.44
CA SER A 235 10.27 7.40 -44.69
C SER A 235 11.37 6.88 -43.76
N LEU A 236 11.10 5.89 -42.92
CA LEU A 236 12.10 5.24 -42.05
C LEU A 236 12.44 3.80 -42.50
N PHE A 237 11.87 3.35 -43.62
CA PHE A 237 12.09 2.01 -44.20
C PHE A 237 12.48 2.05 -45.68
N HIS A 238 13.09 3.14 -46.16
CA HIS A 238 13.93 3.23 -47.36
C HIS A 238 15.15 4.10 -47.01
#